data_AF-A0A955UZE1-F1
#
_entry.id   AF-A0A955UZE1-F1
#
_cell.length_a   1.000
_cell.length_b   1.000
_cell.length_c   1.000
_cell.angle_alpha   90.00
_cell.angle_beta   90.00
_cell.angle_gamma   90.00
#
_symmetry.space_group_name_H-M   'P 1'
#
loop_
_entity.id
_entity.type
_entity.pdbx_description
1 polymer ?
#
loop_
_entity_poly.entity_id
_entity_poly.type
_entity_poly.pdbx_seq_one_letter_code
_entity_poly.pdbx_strand_id
1 'polypeptide(L)'
;MPRWERVALAAALAYLAARLLFLATHVDPSLPPDEVTHAGFARYQAGALLLRADGEGSYALGLVSHRPWLNTWMLARWLALRPGELVSDLVWMRFANAAMAIATALAAWAFARRAGLEAGARVLAIVLLTNVPMWSFLAASASYDNLATLLATAAFALLARWIDTHRARDGLRLAATCAAGVLTKSALLPLAALLGAASLAA
;
A
#
# COMPACT_ATOMS: atom_id res chain seq x y z
N MET A 1 -0.96 5.26 26.06
CA MET A 1 -0.47 6.24 25.06
C MET A 1 -0.78 7.64 25.60
N PRO A 2 0.24 8.46 25.89
CA PRO A 2 0.09 9.84 26.34
C PRO A 2 -0.76 10.69 25.39
N ARG A 3 -1.41 11.73 25.92
CA ARG A 3 -2.30 12.61 25.13
C ARG A 3 -1.54 13.32 24.00
N TRP A 4 -0.35 13.85 24.28
CA TRP A 4 0.48 14.54 23.29
C TRP A 4 0.86 13.61 22.12
N GLU A 5 1.14 12.34 22.43
CA GLU A 5 1.52 11.33 21.42
C GLU A 5 0.36 11.09 20.44
N ARG A 6 -0.89 11.08 20.92
CA ARG A 6 -2.09 10.94 20.08
C ARG A 6 -2.28 12.13 19.18
N VAL A 7 -2.09 13.33 19.72
CA VAL A 7 -2.21 14.58 18.96
C VAL A 7 -1.14 14.65 17.87
N ALA A 8 0.12 14.30 18.19
CA ALA A 8 1.20 14.30 17.23
C ALA A 8 0.96 13.29 16.08
N LEU A 9 0.52 12.07 16.40
CA LEU A 9 0.14 11.08 15.38
C LEU A 9 -1.01 11.59 14.51
N ALA A 10 -2.07 12.11 15.10
CA ALA A 10 -3.22 12.63 14.37
C ALA A 10 -2.82 13.80 13.45
N ALA A 11 -1.98 14.71 13.94
CA ALA A 11 -1.47 15.83 13.16
C ALA A 11 -0.61 15.36 11.97
N ALA A 12 0.30 14.40 12.19
CA ALA A 12 1.12 13.85 11.12
C ALA A 12 0.28 13.14 10.04
N LEU A 13 -0.73 12.37 10.44
CA LEU A 13 -1.63 11.69 9.51
C LEU A 13 -2.55 12.67 8.78
N ALA A 14 -3.06 13.70 9.46
CA ALA A 14 -3.88 14.74 8.82
C ALA A 14 -3.07 15.54 7.80
N TYR A 15 -1.83 15.89 8.14
CA TYR A 15 -0.91 16.56 7.22
C TYR A 15 -0.57 15.68 6.01
N LEU A 16 -0.24 14.39 6.24
CA LEU A 16 -0.05 13.43 5.15
C LEU A 16 -1.29 13.37 4.26
N ALA A 17 -2.48 13.18 4.82
CA ALA A 17 -3.72 13.06 4.06
C ALA A 17 -3.99 14.32 3.22
N ALA A 18 -3.87 15.51 3.80
CA ALA A 18 -4.05 16.77 3.08
C ALA A 18 -3.07 16.90 1.91
N ARG A 19 -1.80 16.58 2.14
CA ARG A 19 -0.77 16.61 1.09
C ARG A 19 -1.03 15.59 -0.01
N LEU A 20 -1.43 14.36 0.34
CA LEU A 20 -1.74 13.33 -0.64
C LEU A 20 -2.97 13.67 -1.47
N LEU A 21 -4.02 14.26 -0.87
CA LEU A 21 -5.19 14.72 -1.60
C LEU A 21 -4.85 15.85 -2.58
N PHE A 22 -4.02 16.80 -2.16
CA PHE A 22 -3.52 17.86 -3.02
C PHE A 22 -2.72 17.28 -4.20
N LEU A 23 -1.74 16.43 -3.93
CA LEU A 23 -0.92 15.81 -4.97
C LEU A 23 -1.75 14.91 -5.90
N ALA A 24 -2.67 14.11 -5.36
CA ALA A 24 -3.49 13.20 -6.17
C ALA A 24 -4.33 13.93 -7.23
N THR A 25 -4.73 15.17 -6.94
CA THR A 25 -5.58 15.99 -7.82
C THR A 25 -4.79 16.95 -8.72
N HIS A 26 -3.56 17.32 -8.35
CA HIS A 26 -2.79 18.36 -9.05
C HIS A 26 -1.53 17.85 -9.78
N VAL A 27 -1.05 16.63 -9.47
CA VAL A 27 0.13 16.07 -10.14
C VAL A 27 -0.22 15.64 -11.56
N ASP A 28 0.57 16.12 -12.52
CA ASP A 28 0.46 15.74 -13.92
C ASP A 28 0.65 14.21 -14.09
N PRO A 29 -0.24 13.50 -14.82
CA PRO A 29 -0.14 12.06 -15.05
C PRO A 29 1.16 11.60 -15.74
N SER A 30 1.89 12.50 -16.40
CA SER A 30 3.16 12.20 -17.06
C SER A 30 4.36 12.20 -16.10
N LEU A 31 4.20 12.70 -14.87
CA LEU A 31 5.29 12.75 -13.90
C LEU A 31 5.65 11.36 -13.36
N PRO A 32 4.70 10.51 -12.91
CA PRO A 32 5.04 9.15 -12.52
C PRO A 32 5.14 8.27 -13.77
N PRO A 33 6.31 7.63 -14.03
CA PRO A 33 6.62 7.04 -15.34
C PRO A 33 5.69 5.89 -15.73
N ASP A 34 5.20 5.11 -14.77
CA ASP A 34 4.41 3.91 -15.02
C ASP A 34 2.91 4.06 -14.66
N GLU A 35 2.49 5.23 -14.21
CA GLU A 35 1.13 5.44 -13.70
C GLU A 35 0.06 5.24 -14.78
N VAL A 36 0.29 5.77 -15.98
CA VAL A 36 -0.62 5.60 -17.12
C VAL A 36 -0.79 4.12 -17.46
N THR A 37 0.29 3.35 -17.39
CA THR A 37 0.29 1.91 -17.61
C THR A 37 -0.55 1.20 -16.55
N HIS A 38 -0.30 1.45 -15.26
CA HIS A 38 -1.08 0.85 -14.16
C HIS A 38 -2.57 1.21 -14.22
N ALA A 39 -2.88 2.48 -14.49
CA ALA A 39 -4.24 2.95 -14.69
C ALA A 39 -4.92 2.28 -15.89
N GLY A 40 -4.21 2.14 -17.01
CA GLY A 40 -4.69 1.46 -18.20
C GLY A 40 -5.06 -0.01 -17.91
N PHE A 41 -4.21 -0.73 -17.18
CA PHE A 41 -4.51 -2.12 -16.82
C PHE A 41 -5.67 -2.26 -15.84
N ALA A 42 -5.76 -1.37 -14.86
CA ALA A 42 -6.90 -1.35 -13.95
C ALA A 42 -8.22 -1.12 -14.72
N ARG A 43 -8.23 -0.19 -15.69
CA ARG A 43 -9.39 0.04 -16.59
C ARG A 43 -9.71 -1.19 -17.43
N TYR A 44 -8.71 -1.84 -18.03
CA TYR A 44 -8.91 -3.05 -18.82
C TYR A 44 -9.55 -4.18 -17.99
N GLN A 45 -9.07 -4.37 -16.75
CA GLN A 45 -9.58 -5.38 -15.82
C GLN A 45 -10.92 -4.99 -15.16
N ALA A 46 -11.31 -3.71 -15.16
CA ALA A 46 -12.54 -3.25 -14.51
C ALA A 46 -13.80 -3.94 -15.07
N GLY A 47 -13.80 -4.29 -16.36
CA GLY A 47 -14.91 -4.95 -17.04
C GLY A 47 -15.15 -6.43 -16.71
N ALA A 48 -14.31 -7.06 -15.88
CA ALA A 48 -14.49 -8.47 -15.48
C ALA A 48 -14.21 -8.69 -14.00
N LEU A 49 -15.02 -9.53 -13.35
CA LEU A 49 -14.85 -9.86 -11.92
C LEU A 49 -13.54 -10.62 -11.64
N LEU A 50 -13.21 -11.58 -12.51
CA LEU A 50 -11.96 -12.32 -12.51
C LEU A 50 -10.92 -11.63 -13.38
N LEU A 51 -9.67 -12.07 -13.28
CA LEU A 51 -8.60 -11.60 -14.14
C LEU A 51 -8.94 -11.94 -15.60
N ARG A 52 -8.97 -10.93 -16.47
CA ARG A 52 -9.06 -11.18 -17.90
C ARG A 52 -7.70 -11.67 -18.37
N ALA A 53 -7.75 -12.60 -19.32
CA ALA A 53 -6.59 -12.92 -20.12
C ALA A 53 -6.16 -11.69 -20.92
N ASP A 54 -4.88 -11.65 -21.23
CA ASP A 54 -4.31 -10.67 -22.13
C ASP A 54 -4.92 -10.81 -23.52
N GLY A 55 -5.12 -9.67 -24.18
CA GLY A 55 -5.70 -9.59 -25.51
C GLY A 55 -5.41 -8.26 -26.19
N GLU A 56 -6.00 -8.02 -27.35
CA GLU A 56 -5.71 -6.85 -28.19
C GLU A 56 -5.81 -5.51 -27.44
N GLY A 57 -6.81 -5.36 -26.56
CA GLY A 57 -6.99 -4.16 -25.73
C GLY A 57 -5.91 -3.94 -24.65
N SER A 58 -5.06 -4.93 -24.39
CA SER A 58 -3.96 -4.85 -23.43
C SER A 58 -2.58 -4.70 -24.08
N TYR A 59 -2.43 -5.04 -25.37
CA TYR A 59 -1.14 -5.02 -26.07
C TYR A 59 -0.55 -3.60 -26.18
N ALA A 60 -1.42 -2.60 -26.36
CA ALA A 60 -1.01 -1.19 -26.39
C ALA A 60 -0.48 -0.67 -25.04
N LEU A 61 -0.71 -1.40 -23.95
CA LEU A 61 -0.28 -1.01 -22.60
C LEU A 61 1.08 -1.62 -22.21
N GLY A 62 1.78 -2.31 -23.11
CA GLY A 62 3.17 -2.71 -22.92
C GLY A 62 3.37 -4.07 -22.22
N LEU A 63 3.96 -4.10 -21.02
CA LEU A 63 4.50 -5.28 -20.29
C LEU A 63 3.48 -6.38 -19.88
N VAL A 64 2.71 -6.90 -20.82
CA VAL A 64 1.50 -7.72 -20.64
C VAL A 64 1.75 -8.98 -19.77
N SER A 65 2.87 -9.68 -19.96
CA SER A 65 3.08 -11.05 -19.45
C SER A 65 3.75 -11.20 -18.07
N HIS A 66 4.19 -10.12 -17.42
CA HIS A 66 5.05 -10.19 -16.22
C HIS A 66 4.50 -9.43 -15.01
N ARG A 67 3.18 -9.52 -14.75
CA ARG A 67 2.57 -8.69 -13.70
C ARG A 67 1.95 -9.52 -12.58
N PRO A 68 2.45 -9.36 -11.34
CA PRO A 68 1.66 -9.69 -10.17
C PRO A 68 0.32 -8.93 -10.25
N TRP A 69 -0.77 -9.66 -10.04
CA TRP A 69 -2.10 -9.25 -10.47
C TRP A 69 -2.93 -8.58 -9.37
N LEU A 70 -2.52 -8.70 -8.10
CA LEU A 70 -3.35 -8.29 -6.97
C LEU A 70 -3.65 -6.79 -6.97
N ASN A 71 -2.63 -5.94 -7.18
CA ASN A 71 -2.83 -4.49 -7.19
C ASN A 71 -3.75 -4.05 -8.33
N THR A 72 -3.50 -4.56 -9.54
CA THR A 72 -4.32 -4.25 -10.72
C THR A 72 -5.76 -4.68 -10.49
N TRP A 73 -5.98 -5.88 -9.95
CA TRP A 73 -7.32 -6.36 -9.62
C TRP A 73 -8.00 -5.49 -8.55
N MET A 74 -7.30 -5.12 -7.49
CA MET A 74 -7.83 -4.23 -6.44
C MET A 74 -8.21 -2.86 -6.99
N LEU A 75 -7.35 -2.23 -7.80
CA LEU A 75 -7.64 -0.94 -8.40
C LEU A 75 -8.80 -1.02 -9.41
N ALA A 76 -8.91 -2.11 -10.16
CA ALA A 76 -10.05 -2.35 -11.05
C ALA A 76 -11.38 -2.46 -10.29
N ARG A 77 -11.39 -3.10 -9.11
CA ARG A 77 -12.57 -3.15 -8.23
C ARG A 77 -12.86 -1.82 -7.59
N TRP A 78 -11.84 -1.09 -7.16
CA TRP A 78 -11.99 0.28 -6.66
C TRP A 78 -12.59 1.19 -7.73
N LEU A 79 -12.14 1.07 -8.97
CA LEU A 79 -12.64 1.85 -10.09
C LEU A 79 -14.13 1.61 -10.39
N ALA A 80 -14.61 0.38 -10.19
CA ALA A 80 -16.03 0.06 -10.33
C ALA A 80 -16.93 0.79 -9.30
N LEU A 81 -16.36 1.32 -8.21
CA LEU A 81 -17.07 2.10 -7.18
C LEU A 81 -16.98 3.62 -7.41
N ARG A 82 -16.43 4.06 -8.55
CA ARG A 82 -16.25 5.48 -8.87
C ARG A 82 -17.61 6.20 -8.91
N PRO A 83 -17.74 7.40 -8.31
CA PRO A 83 -19.00 8.17 -8.28
C PRO A 83 -19.28 8.85 -9.63
N GLY A 84 -19.46 8.05 -10.69
CA GLY A 84 -19.75 8.53 -12.04
C GLY A 84 -18.65 9.42 -12.61
N GLU A 85 -19.05 10.52 -13.26
CA GLU A 85 -18.15 11.45 -13.96
C GLU A 85 -17.59 12.57 -13.06
N LEU A 86 -17.95 12.59 -11.77
CA LEU A 86 -17.50 13.64 -10.83
C LEU A 86 -15.99 13.66 -10.62
N VAL A 87 -15.33 12.51 -10.78
CA VAL A 87 -13.90 12.34 -10.55
C VAL A 87 -13.33 11.50 -11.69
N SER A 88 -12.19 11.90 -12.25
CA SER A 88 -11.50 11.10 -13.27
C SER A 88 -11.05 9.74 -12.71
N ASP A 89 -11.00 8.71 -13.56
CA ASP A 89 -10.52 7.37 -13.18
C ASP A 89 -9.20 7.42 -12.42
N LEU A 90 -8.27 8.25 -12.92
CA LEU A 90 -6.93 8.30 -12.40
C LEU A 90 -6.93 8.90 -10.99
N VAL A 91 -7.60 10.03 -10.79
CA VAL A 91 -7.72 10.67 -9.46
C VAL A 91 -8.42 9.72 -8.48
N TRP A 92 -9.44 9.00 -8.94
CA TRP A 92 -10.13 8.00 -8.10
C TRP A 92 -9.19 6.86 -7.67
N MET A 93 -8.37 6.33 -8.58
CA MET A 93 -7.34 5.33 -8.24
C MET A 93 -6.23 5.88 -7.33
N ARG A 94 -5.84 7.15 -7.51
CA ARG A 94 -4.88 7.83 -6.64
C ARG A 94 -5.42 7.96 -5.21
N PHE A 95 -6.73 8.14 -5.01
CA PHE A 95 -7.33 8.10 -3.67
C PHE A 95 -7.18 6.74 -2.98
N ALA A 96 -7.31 5.62 -3.71
CA ALA A 96 -7.03 4.30 -3.16
C ALA A 96 -5.57 4.19 -2.71
N ASN A 97 -4.63 4.68 -3.53
CA ASN A 97 -3.20 4.67 -3.21
C ASN A 97 -2.88 5.55 -1.98
N ALA A 98 -3.51 6.72 -1.88
CA ALA A 98 -3.39 7.59 -0.71
C ALA A 98 -3.92 6.90 0.55
N ALA A 99 -5.05 6.19 0.47
CA ALA A 99 -5.58 5.41 1.57
C ALA A 99 -4.63 4.28 1.99
N MET A 100 -4.01 3.58 1.02
CA MET A 100 -2.99 2.56 1.30
C MET A 100 -1.77 3.17 2.01
N ALA A 101 -1.30 4.35 1.60
CA ALA A 101 -0.18 5.03 2.24
C ALA A 101 -0.50 5.46 3.69
N ILE A 102 -1.71 5.94 3.95
CA ILE A 102 -2.16 6.23 5.32
C ILE A 102 -2.19 4.93 6.15
N ALA A 103 -2.70 3.84 5.59
CA ALA A 103 -2.69 2.53 6.24
C ALA A 103 -1.26 2.03 6.50
N THR A 104 -0.30 2.32 5.62
CA THR A 104 1.13 2.02 5.81
C THR A 104 1.69 2.77 7.00
N ALA A 105 1.41 4.08 7.14
CA ALA A 105 1.83 4.85 8.32
C ALA A 105 1.23 4.28 9.61
N LEU A 106 -0.03 3.86 9.59
CA LEU A 106 -0.68 3.22 10.75
C LEU A 106 -0.06 1.85 11.08
N ALA A 107 0.28 1.05 10.06
CA ALA A 107 0.97 -0.22 10.24
C ALA A 107 2.39 -0.02 10.81
N ALA A 108 3.13 0.96 10.30
CA ALA A 108 4.45 1.34 10.80
C ALA A 108 4.38 1.79 12.26
N TRP A 109 3.36 2.58 12.61
CA TRP A 109 3.10 2.98 13.99
C TRP A 109 2.81 1.77 14.89
N ALA A 110 1.96 0.85 14.42
CA ALA A 110 1.62 -0.36 15.15
C ALA A 110 2.82 -1.29 15.37
N PHE A 111 3.73 -1.37 14.39
CA PHE A 111 5.01 -2.06 14.51
C PHE A 111 5.93 -1.37 15.51
N ALA A 112 6.17 -0.07 15.35
CA ALA A 112 7.02 0.73 16.24
C ALA A 112 6.60 0.63 17.72
N ARG A 113 5.28 0.57 17.97
CA ARG A 113 4.71 0.32 19.30
C ARG A 113 5.04 -1.04 19.89
N ARG A 114 5.06 -2.09 19.08
CA ARG A 114 5.35 -3.46 19.52
C ARG A 114 6.84 -3.73 19.61
N ALA A 115 7.63 -3.08 18.78
CA ALA A 115 9.09 -3.10 18.84
C ALA A 115 9.68 -2.42 20.10
N GLY A 116 8.83 -1.94 21.02
CA GLY A 116 9.28 -1.36 22.29
C GLY A 116 9.87 0.05 22.18
N LEU A 117 9.71 0.74 21.04
CA LEU A 117 10.24 2.09 20.88
C LEU A 117 9.60 3.08 21.87
N GLU A 118 10.41 3.97 22.43
CA GLU A 118 9.92 5.03 23.32
C GLU A 118 8.99 6.00 22.59
N ALA A 119 8.15 6.73 23.34
CA ALA A 119 7.13 7.61 22.77
C ALA A 119 7.70 8.67 21.80
N GLY A 120 8.82 9.30 22.16
CA GLY A 120 9.49 10.29 21.30
C GLY A 120 9.99 9.67 20.00
N ALA A 121 10.68 8.52 20.09
CA ALA A 121 11.18 7.79 18.93
C ALA A 121 10.05 7.33 17.99
N ARG A 122 8.91 6.87 18.53
CA ARG A 122 7.74 6.49 17.73
C ARG A 122 7.18 7.66 16.94
N VAL A 123 7.02 8.82 17.58
CA VAL A 123 6.53 10.03 16.92
C VAL A 123 7.51 10.52 15.87
N LEU A 124 8.81 10.56 16.18
CA LEU A 124 9.86 10.93 15.23
C LEU A 124 9.84 10.02 14.00
N ALA A 125 9.74 8.70 14.19
CA ALA A 125 9.69 7.74 13.10
C ALA A 125 8.52 8.01 12.14
N ILE A 126 7.32 8.31 12.66
CA ILE A 126 6.17 8.65 11.82
C ILE A 126 6.31 10.01 11.16
N VAL A 127 6.83 11.02 11.87
CA VAL A 127 7.08 12.34 11.26
C VAL A 127 8.06 12.22 10.10
N LEU A 128 9.15 11.46 10.28
CA LEU A 128 10.12 11.22 9.21
C LEU A 128 9.51 10.45 8.05
N LEU A 129 8.82 9.34 8.33
CA LEU A 129 8.14 8.53 7.30
C LEU A 129 7.17 9.40 6.49
N THR A 130 6.33 10.18 7.15
CA THR A 130 5.35 11.08 6.53
C THR A 130 5.95 12.33 5.89
N ASN A 131 7.26 12.54 5.93
CA ASN A 131 7.91 13.67 5.26
C ASN A 131 8.94 13.25 4.20
N VAL A 132 9.01 11.97 3.84
CA VAL A 132 9.83 11.52 2.71
C VAL A 132 9.19 12.02 1.40
N PRO A 133 9.85 12.90 0.61
CA PRO A 133 9.26 13.44 -0.62
C PRO A 133 8.94 12.35 -1.64
N MET A 134 9.87 11.42 -1.84
CA MET A 134 9.69 10.27 -2.75
C MET A 134 8.43 9.47 -2.40
N TRP A 135 8.21 9.16 -1.12
CA TRP A 135 7.04 8.42 -0.70
C TRP A 135 5.74 9.21 -0.91
N SER A 136 5.79 10.54 -0.83
CA SER A 136 4.62 11.40 -1.03
C SER A 136 4.14 11.40 -2.48
N PHE A 137 5.06 11.51 -3.43
CA PHE A 137 4.74 11.42 -4.86
C PHE A 137 4.26 10.02 -5.24
N LEU A 138 4.90 8.98 -4.70
CA LEU A 138 4.50 7.60 -4.94
C LEU A 138 3.11 7.31 -4.35
N ALA A 139 2.86 7.74 -3.11
CA ALA A 139 1.57 7.57 -2.42
C ALA A 139 0.41 8.31 -3.09
N ALA A 140 0.71 9.39 -3.80
CA ALA A 140 -0.26 10.17 -4.56
C ALA A 140 -0.44 9.68 -6.01
N SER A 141 0.35 8.71 -6.48
CA SER A 141 0.24 8.14 -7.82
C SER A 141 -0.36 6.73 -7.80
N ALA A 142 -0.96 6.30 -8.92
CA ALA A 142 -1.46 4.94 -9.06
C ALA A 142 -0.31 3.97 -9.34
N SER A 143 0.26 3.40 -8.26
CA SER A 143 1.39 2.46 -8.32
C SER A 143 1.15 1.23 -7.45
N TYR A 144 1.59 0.05 -7.92
CA TYR A 144 1.56 -1.16 -7.09
C TYR A 144 2.52 -1.10 -5.90
N ASP A 145 3.46 -0.16 -5.89
CA ASP A 145 4.38 0.00 -4.77
C ASP A 145 3.66 0.41 -3.49
N ASN A 146 2.56 1.16 -3.55
CA ASN A 146 1.81 1.54 -2.35
C ASN A 146 1.21 0.33 -1.64
N LEU A 147 0.63 -0.59 -2.40
CA LEU A 147 0.12 -1.85 -1.87
C LEU A 147 1.28 -2.74 -1.39
N ALA A 148 2.37 -2.83 -2.15
CA ALA A 148 3.54 -3.62 -1.78
C ALA A 148 4.15 -3.13 -0.45
N THR A 149 4.32 -1.82 -0.28
CA THR A 149 4.81 -1.21 0.96
C THR A 149 3.85 -1.45 2.11
N LEU A 150 2.53 -1.27 1.90
CA LEU A 150 1.53 -1.57 2.92
C LEU A 150 1.63 -3.02 3.41
N LEU A 151 1.68 -3.98 2.49
CA LEU A 151 1.74 -5.40 2.82
C LEU A 151 3.07 -5.75 3.51
N ALA A 152 4.19 -5.19 3.08
CA ALA A 152 5.48 -5.37 3.73
C ALA A 152 5.47 -4.84 5.17
N THR A 153 5.03 -3.59 5.37
CA THR A 153 4.96 -2.97 6.70
C THR A 153 3.94 -3.68 7.61
N ALA A 154 2.80 -4.09 7.06
CA ALA A 154 1.80 -4.87 7.79
C ALA A 154 2.36 -6.24 8.20
N ALA A 155 3.13 -6.91 7.33
CA ALA A 155 3.78 -8.18 7.67
C ALA A 155 4.73 -8.03 8.86
N PHE A 156 5.55 -6.97 8.93
CA PHE A 156 6.35 -6.68 10.12
C PHE A 156 5.50 -6.45 11.38
N ALA A 157 4.42 -5.66 11.27
CA ALA A 157 3.52 -5.41 12.39
C ALA A 157 2.81 -6.69 12.89
N LEU A 158 2.49 -7.60 11.97
CA LEU A 158 1.88 -8.90 12.25
C LEU A 158 2.89 -9.88 12.84
N LEU A 159 4.13 -9.90 12.36
CA LEU A 159 5.21 -10.71 12.93
C LEU A 159 5.45 -10.31 14.38
N ALA A 160 5.58 -9.01 14.68
CA ALA A 160 5.72 -8.53 16.05
C ALA A 160 4.54 -8.99 16.93
N ARG A 161 3.30 -8.91 16.41
CA ARG A 161 2.12 -9.41 17.14
C ARG A 161 2.10 -10.93 17.31
N TRP A 162 2.60 -11.68 16.33
CA TRP A 162 2.73 -13.13 16.41
C TRP A 162 3.72 -13.52 17.51
N ILE A 163 4.91 -12.92 17.53
CA ILE A 163 5.93 -13.14 18.57
C ILE A 163 5.37 -12.83 19.96
N ASP A 164 4.57 -11.79 20.11
CA ASP A 164 3.98 -11.45 21.41
C ASP A 164 2.90 -12.46 21.87
N THR A 165 2.13 -13.04 20.95
CA THR A 165 0.87 -13.72 21.30
C THR A 165 0.81 -15.20 20.96
N HIS A 166 1.61 -15.68 20.01
CA HIS A 166 1.62 -17.03 19.46
C HIS A 166 0.24 -17.57 19.04
N ARG A 167 -0.72 -16.67 18.75
CA ARG A 167 -2.08 -17.03 18.38
C ARG A 167 -2.14 -17.43 16.92
N ALA A 168 -2.58 -18.65 16.61
CA ALA A 168 -2.67 -19.19 15.24
C ALA A 168 -3.29 -18.21 14.22
N ARG A 169 -4.30 -17.44 14.64
CA ARG A 169 -4.94 -16.40 13.82
C ARG A 169 -3.95 -15.34 13.31
N ASP A 170 -2.97 -14.96 14.12
CA ASP A 170 -1.98 -13.94 13.75
C ASP A 170 -0.89 -14.50 12.84
N GLY A 171 -0.50 -15.76 13.02
CA GLY A 171 0.37 -16.48 12.07
C GLY A 171 -0.28 -16.66 10.71
N LEU A 172 -1.57 -17.04 10.67
CA LEU A 172 -2.34 -17.12 9.42
C LEU A 172 -2.46 -15.76 8.72
N ARG A 173 -2.70 -14.68 9.47
CA ARG A 173 -2.73 -13.32 8.92
C ARG A 173 -1.37 -12.91 8.35
N LEU A 174 -0.28 -13.24 9.03
CA LEU A 174 1.08 -13.00 8.55
C LEU A 174 1.33 -13.73 7.24
N ALA A 175 1.07 -15.05 7.19
CA ALA A 175 1.24 -15.87 6.00
C ALA A 175 0.40 -15.34 4.82
N ALA A 176 -0.87 -15.02 5.06
CA ALA A 176 -1.76 -14.44 4.04
C ALA A 176 -1.26 -13.07 3.54
N THR A 177 -0.73 -12.22 4.44
CA THR A 177 -0.18 -10.91 4.07
C THR A 177 1.10 -11.05 3.24
N CYS A 178 1.99 -11.98 3.59
CA CYS A 178 3.18 -12.30 2.79
C CYS A 178 2.81 -12.83 1.40
N ALA A 179 1.86 -13.75 1.32
CA ALA A 179 1.35 -14.29 0.05
C ALA A 179 0.75 -13.17 -0.83
N ALA A 180 -0.09 -12.31 -0.25
CA ALA A 180 -0.63 -11.13 -0.93
C ALA A 180 0.50 -10.18 -1.40
N GLY A 181 1.56 -10.02 -0.61
CA GLY A 181 2.74 -9.24 -0.97
C GLY A 181 3.42 -9.79 -2.23
N VAL A 182 3.67 -11.10 -2.28
CA VAL A 182 4.25 -11.76 -3.46
C VAL A 182 3.34 -11.63 -4.69
N LEU A 183 2.02 -11.75 -4.51
CA LEU A 183 1.02 -11.53 -5.56
C LEU A 183 0.91 -10.05 -6.02
N THR A 184 1.49 -9.11 -5.27
CA THR A 184 1.56 -7.69 -5.60
C THR A 184 2.88 -7.31 -6.26
N LYS A 185 4.00 -7.84 -5.75
CA LYS A 185 5.35 -7.64 -6.29
C LYS A 185 6.20 -8.85 -5.95
N SER A 186 6.68 -9.58 -6.96
CA SER A 186 7.54 -10.76 -6.78
C SER A 186 8.83 -10.43 -6.01
N ALA A 187 9.29 -9.18 -6.05
CA ALA A 187 10.41 -8.69 -5.25
C ALA A 187 10.18 -8.80 -3.72
N LEU A 188 8.96 -9.05 -3.25
CA LEU A 188 8.66 -9.32 -1.84
C LEU A 188 8.90 -10.78 -1.42
N LEU A 189 9.23 -11.69 -2.35
CA LEU A 189 9.49 -13.09 -2.04
C LEU A 189 10.63 -13.30 -1.04
N PRO A 190 11.80 -12.62 -1.14
CA PRO A 190 12.86 -12.76 -0.14
C PRO A 190 12.41 -12.29 1.24
N LEU A 191 11.64 -11.20 1.31
CA LEU A 191 11.08 -10.71 2.58
C LEU A 191 10.12 -11.75 3.18
N ALA A 192 9.23 -12.32 2.38
CA ALA A 192 8.31 -13.36 2.84
C ALA A 192 9.07 -14.59 3.41
N ALA A 193 10.15 -15.00 2.75
CA ALA A 193 11.00 -16.09 3.23
C ALA A 193 11.68 -15.76 4.57
N LEU A 194 12.23 -14.55 4.72
CA LEU A 194 12.87 -14.09 5.96
C LEU A 194 11.87 -14.02 7.13
N LEU A 195 10.69 -13.45 6.90
CA LEU A 195 9.65 -13.36 7.94
C LEU A 195 9.09 -14.74 8.30
N GLY A 196 8.97 -15.64 7.32
CA GLY A 196 8.60 -17.03 7.57
C GLY A 196 9.63 -17.74 8.45
N ALA A 197 10.92 -17.64 8.13
CA ALA A 197 11.99 -18.20 8.94
C ALA A 197 12.01 -17.61 10.36
N ALA A 198 11.88 -16.28 10.50
CA ALA A 198 11.79 -15.62 11.79
C ALA A 198 10.59 -16.08 12.62
N SER A 199 9.44 -16.34 11.99
CA SER A 199 8.24 -16.82 12.69
C SER A 199 8.34 -18.26 13.21
N LEU A 200 9.20 -19.09 12.60
CA LEU A 200 9.47 -20.47 13.01
C LEU A 200 10.53 -20.54 14.11
N ALA A 201 11.37 -19.50 14.23
CA ALA A 201 12.42 -19.40 15.24
C ALA A 201 11.96 -18.74 16.55
N ALA A 202 10.79 -18.09 16.55
CA ALA A 202 10.16 -17.48 17.71
C ALA A 202 9.26 -18.48 18.44
#